data_AF-A0A067CG21-F1
#
_entry.id   AF-A0A067CG21-F1
#
_cell.length_a   1.000
_cell.length_b   1.000
_cell.length_c   1.000
_cell.angle_alpha   90.00
_cell.angle_beta   90.00
_cell.angle_gamma   90.00
#
_symmetry.space_group_name_H-M   'P 1'
#
loop_
_entity.id
_entity.type
_entity.pdbx_description
1 polymer ?
#
loop_
_entity_poly.entity_id
_entity_poly.type
_entity_poly.pdbx_seq_one_letter_code
_entity_poly.pdbx_strand_id
1 'polypeptide(L)'
;MPRYHRLKHLHYMWQRWAKFIQGRQLFESPGLAATMRRRRVLVSKFEQHLLQEDFMMLPTVLDQKLAFNSFRAVFMRWVEWTQLHIGFTSLLSNFRKRMDARRLGHVFLSWKHHLRQTYVVLRASWREARYAADVERLRSSLWALRKHLVSWRVRKVLRACDHILKVSVCSNPTLKNLFAAHTKEVLRRLALENRLMFVAYNERKLHHYEERTTLMYGGTKGIKFEYDSAISFGHIRQVIVVCGKSIDGLSTVVKSFSETVEGRLYGNPFGTRSVFQLAPHELLVKVEGFASQSTLLGLRLGTSYDRCSKWYGRADIGVYFCLEAAPDEEVIGFHGYAAKDSVHGIGAVFRRTTERNIFEGLWAHAKVSADDASISQCDRQFSHFLQMRSCDIYAAMERAHRLALRMWRSESTDQAVNRLRIVMGICHWFFNALTHGLVKLSENEDEGHRILQEGINIRATGERLVAEGEKILESVSRYREGRKQQLNVAVLGFKKIQELRQNIELGEATIKRGKLQIADGNSVILAGRQLLPKIPLTDRMVKNVRELYRIVLTKDSMDSMSDGIRKLLLQDKDPDTSYIDMKDVAEARANAAFDMGQARAEVVSTNLRERLKVSP
;
A
#
# COMPACT_ATOMS: atom_id res chain seq x y z
N MET A 1 58.27 43.89 1.27
CA MET A 1 59.42 43.06 0.80
C MET A 1 60.58 43.98 0.45
N PRO A 2 61.71 43.94 1.17
CA PRO A 2 62.84 44.84 0.92
C PRO A 2 63.45 44.61 -0.47
N ARG A 3 63.86 45.69 -1.15
CA ARG A 3 64.40 45.69 -2.53
C ARG A 3 65.56 44.70 -2.71
N TYR A 4 66.39 44.55 -1.68
CA TYR A 4 67.49 43.58 -1.62
C TYR A 4 67.01 42.11 -1.75
N HIS A 5 65.91 41.74 -1.09
CA HIS A 5 65.36 40.38 -1.18
C HIS A 5 64.88 40.06 -2.60
N ARG A 6 64.26 41.04 -3.28
CA ARG A 6 63.82 40.90 -4.68
C ARG A 6 65.02 40.71 -5.63
N LEU A 7 66.08 41.51 -5.46
CA LEU A 7 67.31 41.38 -6.26
C LEU A 7 68.03 40.05 -6.01
N LYS A 8 68.14 39.60 -4.75
CA LYS A 8 68.71 38.29 -4.40
C LYS A 8 67.92 37.15 -5.03
N HIS A 9 66.59 37.23 -5.02
CA HIS A 9 65.73 36.23 -5.66
C HIS A 9 65.90 36.23 -7.18
N LEU A 10 65.94 37.41 -7.82
CA LEU A 10 66.18 37.52 -9.27
C LEU A 10 67.56 36.96 -9.66
N HIS A 11 68.60 37.27 -8.89
CA HIS A 11 69.94 36.73 -9.12
C HIS A 11 69.97 35.21 -8.95
N TYR A 12 69.32 34.66 -7.92
CA TYR A 12 69.20 33.22 -7.73
C TYR A 12 68.44 32.53 -8.89
N MET A 13 67.35 33.14 -9.37
CA MET A 13 66.62 32.64 -10.53
C MET A 13 67.47 32.69 -11.80
N TRP A 14 68.21 33.78 -12.02
CA TRP A 14 69.13 33.91 -13.14
C TRP A 14 70.24 32.85 -13.09
N GLN A 15 70.87 32.64 -11.93
CA GLN A 15 71.88 31.59 -11.76
C GLN A 15 71.31 30.19 -12.04
N ARG A 16 70.10 29.89 -11.53
CA ARG A 16 69.42 28.63 -11.82
C ARG A 16 69.10 28.47 -13.31
N TRP A 17 68.65 29.54 -13.95
CA TRP A 17 68.34 29.55 -15.38
C TRP A 17 69.59 29.39 -16.24
N ALA A 18 70.69 30.07 -15.90
CA ALA A 18 71.98 29.92 -16.57
C ALA A 18 72.52 28.48 -16.45
N LYS A 19 72.50 27.90 -15.23
CA LYS A 19 72.85 26.48 -15.02
C LYS A 19 71.95 25.52 -15.79
N PHE A 20 70.66 25.85 -15.90
CA PHE A 20 69.72 25.07 -16.70
C PHE A 20 70.05 25.11 -18.19
N ILE A 21 70.38 26.28 -18.75
CA ILE A 21 70.80 26.40 -20.16
C ILE A 21 72.10 25.64 -20.40
N GLN A 22 73.08 25.81 -19.53
CA GLN A 22 74.34 25.09 -19.60
C GLN A 22 74.12 23.58 -19.57
N GLY A 23 73.29 23.09 -18.65
CA GLY A 23 72.92 21.67 -18.58
C GLY A 23 72.23 21.17 -19.85
N ARG A 24 71.35 21.97 -20.47
CA ARG A 24 70.76 21.59 -21.75
C ARG A 24 71.79 21.50 -22.86
N GLN A 25 72.68 22.48 -23.00
CA GLN A 25 73.71 22.47 -24.05
C GLN A 25 74.68 21.29 -23.90
N LEU A 26 75.02 20.92 -22.67
CA LEU A 26 75.97 19.83 -22.39
C LEU A 26 75.39 18.43 -22.60
N PHE A 27 74.11 18.24 -22.25
CA PHE A 27 73.53 16.89 -22.14
C PHE A 27 72.42 16.60 -23.15
N GLU A 28 71.82 17.58 -23.82
CA GLU A 28 70.76 17.35 -24.79
C GLU A 28 71.27 16.55 -26.00
N SER A 29 70.46 15.59 -26.47
CA SER A 29 70.79 14.82 -27.66
C SER A 29 70.91 15.73 -28.90
N PRO A 30 71.95 15.53 -29.74
CA PRO A 30 72.16 16.36 -30.92
C PRO A 30 70.96 16.27 -31.86
N GLY A 31 70.52 17.42 -32.38
CA GLY A 31 69.37 17.51 -33.30
C GLY A 31 67.99 17.44 -32.63
N LEU A 32 67.87 17.13 -31.33
CA LEU A 32 66.57 17.07 -30.64
C LEU A 32 65.85 18.43 -30.65
N ALA A 33 66.58 19.52 -30.42
CA ALA A 33 66.02 20.86 -30.49
C ALA A 33 65.42 21.19 -31.87
N ALA A 34 66.13 20.85 -32.94
CA ALA A 34 65.68 21.10 -34.32
C ALA A 34 64.45 20.27 -34.67
N THR A 35 64.45 18.98 -34.30
CA THR A 35 63.30 18.09 -34.51
C THR A 35 62.08 18.58 -33.73
N MET A 36 62.23 19.01 -32.47
CA MET A 36 61.12 19.57 -31.69
C MET A 36 60.57 20.87 -32.26
N ARG A 37 61.43 21.77 -32.77
CA ARG A 37 60.99 22.99 -33.48
C ARG A 37 60.11 22.62 -34.68
N ARG A 38 60.56 21.70 -35.54
CA ARG A 38 59.78 21.23 -36.69
C ARG A 38 58.44 20.63 -36.25
N ARG A 39 58.42 19.77 -35.22
CA ARG A 39 57.17 19.17 -34.72
C ARG A 39 56.21 20.22 -34.18
N ARG A 40 56.70 21.23 -33.47
CA ARG A 40 55.85 22.33 -32.96
C ARG A 40 55.15 23.08 -34.09
N VAL A 41 55.87 23.35 -35.18
CA VAL A 41 55.29 23.98 -36.39
C VAL A 41 54.18 23.09 -36.97
N LEU A 42 54.44 21.79 -37.12
CA LEU A 42 53.45 20.84 -37.65
C LEU A 42 52.18 20.73 -36.78
N VAL A 43 52.35 20.68 -35.46
CA VAL A 43 51.22 20.63 -34.49
C VAL A 43 50.38 21.91 -34.56
N SER A 44 51.00 23.06 -34.84
CA SER A 44 50.31 24.35 -34.92
C SER A 44 49.56 24.57 -36.24
N LYS A 45 49.79 23.74 -37.27
CA LYS A 45 49.13 23.88 -38.59
C LYS A 45 47.61 23.75 -38.52
N PHE A 46 47.10 22.92 -37.61
CA PHE A 46 45.66 22.76 -37.44
C PHE A 46 45.03 24.03 -36.87
N GLU A 47 45.64 24.62 -35.85
CA GLU A 47 45.20 25.90 -35.28
C GLU A 47 45.29 27.03 -36.30
N GLN A 48 46.38 27.10 -37.08
CA GLN A 48 46.52 28.07 -38.16
C GLN A 48 45.44 27.91 -39.24
N HIS A 49 45.10 26.66 -39.60
CA HIS A 49 44.03 26.41 -40.57
C HIS A 49 42.67 26.86 -40.03
N LEU A 50 42.38 26.63 -38.74
CA LEU A 50 41.14 27.10 -38.13
C LEU A 50 41.06 28.63 -38.04
N LEU A 51 42.19 29.31 -37.82
CA LEU A 51 42.26 30.78 -37.84
C LEU A 51 42.07 31.35 -39.25
N GLN A 52 42.47 30.63 -40.29
CA GLN A 52 42.28 31.06 -41.70
C GLN A 52 40.84 30.92 -42.17
N GLU A 53 40.07 30.01 -41.57
CA GLU A 53 38.67 29.73 -41.92
C GLU A 53 37.68 30.47 -40.97
N ASP A 54 38.13 31.53 -40.28
CA ASP A 54 37.36 32.34 -39.32
C ASP A 54 36.56 31.52 -38.28
N PHE A 55 37.11 30.38 -37.84
CA PHE A 55 36.39 29.50 -36.93
C PHE A 55 36.42 30.04 -35.49
N MET A 56 35.28 30.58 -35.02
CA MET A 56 35.06 30.88 -33.60
C MET A 56 34.64 29.63 -32.82
N MET A 57 35.20 29.48 -31.61
CA MET A 57 35.05 28.38 -30.64
C MET A 57 33.62 28.20 -30.05
N LEU A 58 32.56 28.38 -30.84
CA LEU A 58 31.19 28.19 -30.40
C LEU A 58 30.55 26.99 -31.14
N PRO A 59 30.34 25.86 -30.45
CA PRO A 59 29.60 24.72 -30.99
C PRO A 59 28.11 25.01 -30.84
N THR A 60 27.59 25.94 -31.63
CA THR A 60 26.16 26.19 -31.72
C THR A 60 25.87 26.55 -33.16
N VAL A 61 25.46 25.53 -33.92
CA VAL A 61 24.40 25.55 -34.95
C VAL A 61 24.54 24.22 -35.70
N LEU A 62 23.54 23.36 -35.53
CA LEU A 62 23.44 22.02 -36.13
C LEU A 62 23.35 22.04 -37.68
N ASP A 63 23.23 23.22 -38.28
CA ASP A 63 22.96 23.38 -39.73
C ASP A 63 24.12 24.00 -40.54
N GLN A 64 25.22 24.42 -39.92
CA GLN A 64 26.38 24.89 -40.68
C GLN A 64 27.37 23.75 -40.88
N LYS A 65 27.79 23.50 -42.13
CA LYS A 65 28.86 22.55 -42.48
C LYS A 65 30.10 22.89 -41.65
N LEU A 66 30.29 22.16 -40.56
CA LEU A 66 31.42 22.34 -39.65
C LEU A 66 32.72 22.18 -40.47
N ALA A 67 33.48 23.26 -40.63
CA ALA A 67 34.77 23.27 -41.33
C ALA A 67 35.75 22.20 -40.78
N PHE A 68 35.51 21.71 -39.55
CA PHE A 68 36.17 20.57 -38.91
C PHE A 68 36.11 19.25 -39.67
N ASN A 69 35.06 19.01 -40.46
CA ASN A 69 34.88 17.76 -41.21
C ASN A 69 35.38 17.85 -42.65
N SER A 70 35.96 18.99 -43.06
CA SER A 70 36.64 19.08 -44.35
C SER A 70 37.82 18.10 -44.37
N PHE A 71 38.09 17.52 -45.54
CA PHE A 71 39.22 16.60 -45.71
C PHE A 71 40.55 17.23 -45.24
N ARG A 72 40.73 18.52 -45.54
CA ARG A 72 41.90 19.32 -45.13
C ARG A 72 42.00 19.45 -43.60
N ALA A 73 40.91 19.78 -42.92
CA ALA A 73 40.90 19.88 -41.45
C ALA A 73 41.15 18.52 -40.78
N VAL A 74 40.56 17.44 -41.31
CA VAL A 74 40.78 16.07 -40.82
C VAL A 74 42.24 15.66 -41.00
N PHE A 75 42.83 15.92 -42.16
CA PHE A 75 44.24 15.65 -42.41
C PHE A 75 45.16 16.45 -41.47
N MET A 76 44.92 17.75 -41.30
CA MET A 76 45.71 18.60 -40.40
C MET A 76 45.57 18.16 -38.93
N ARG A 77 44.38 17.71 -38.50
CA ARG A 77 44.15 17.13 -37.18
C ARG A 77 44.86 15.78 -37.01
N TRP A 78 44.93 14.97 -38.07
CA TRP A 78 45.72 13.74 -38.06
C TRP A 78 47.23 14.04 -37.96
N VAL A 79 47.72 15.07 -38.65
CA VAL A 79 49.10 15.57 -38.49
C VAL A 79 49.35 16.00 -37.04
N GLU A 80 48.46 16.79 -36.44
CA GLU A 80 48.57 17.19 -35.04
C GLU A 80 48.64 15.97 -34.11
N TRP A 81 47.74 15.01 -34.29
CA TRP A 81 47.69 13.78 -33.49
C TRP A 81 48.95 12.93 -33.64
N THR A 82 49.42 12.69 -34.86
CA THR A 82 50.62 11.88 -35.13
C THR A 82 51.86 12.49 -34.50
N GLN A 83 52.05 13.82 -34.63
CA GLN A 83 53.20 14.50 -34.04
C GLN A 83 53.18 14.46 -32.50
N LEU A 84 52.01 14.63 -31.89
CA LEU A 84 51.86 14.48 -30.44
C LEU A 84 52.09 13.05 -29.99
N HIS A 85 51.63 12.06 -30.76
CA HIS A 85 51.82 10.65 -30.45
C HIS A 85 53.31 10.26 -30.50
N ILE A 86 54.01 10.64 -31.58
CA ILE A 86 55.46 10.42 -31.72
C ILE A 86 56.24 11.17 -30.63
N GLY A 87 55.81 12.39 -30.27
CA GLY A 87 56.39 13.14 -29.16
C GLY A 87 56.22 12.43 -27.81
N PHE A 88 55.03 11.87 -27.56
CA PHE A 88 54.71 11.16 -26.33
C PHE A 88 55.45 9.82 -26.21
N THR A 89 55.51 9.03 -27.28
CA THR A 89 56.27 7.78 -27.29
C THR A 89 57.75 8.01 -27.07
N SER A 90 58.31 9.07 -27.67
CA SER A 90 59.69 9.51 -27.43
C SER A 90 59.92 9.96 -25.99
N LEU A 91 58.97 10.71 -25.40
CA LEU A 91 59.02 11.14 -23.99
C LEU A 91 59.02 9.93 -23.06
N LEU A 92 58.11 8.98 -23.28
CA LEU A 92 58.02 7.75 -22.50
C LEU A 92 59.28 6.90 -22.64
N SER A 93 59.82 6.76 -23.86
CA SER A 93 61.05 6.01 -24.12
C SER A 93 62.23 6.60 -23.35
N ASN A 94 62.44 7.92 -23.43
CA ASN A 94 63.52 8.60 -22.71
C ASN A 94 63.30 8.58 -21.20
N PHE A 95 62.06 8.65 -20.73
CA PHE A 95 61.74 8.50 -19.31
C PHE A 95 62.07 7.09 -18.80
N ARG A 96 61.71 6.03 -19.53
CA ARG A 96 62.08 4.65 -19.19
C ARG A 96 63.59 4.46 -19.17
N LYS A 97 64.30 4.92 -20.20
CA LYS A 97 65.77 4.88 -20.26
C LYS A 97 66.44 5.60 -19.09
N ARG A 98 65.86 6.72 -18.62
CA ARG A 98 66.31 7.42 -17.41
C ARG A 98 66.14 6.54 -16.15
N MET A 99 64.98 5.91 -16.01
CA MET A 99 64.70 5.01 -14.88
C MET A 99 65.61 3.79 -14.89
N ASP A 100 65.88 3.22 -16.06
CA ASP A 100 66.80 2.09 -16.22
C ASP A 100 68.23 2.48 -15.84
N ALA A 101 68.70 3.66 -16.29
CA ALA A 101 70.01 4.17 -15.90
C ALA A 101 70.14 4.38 -14.38
N ARG A 102 69.09 4.90 -13.73
CA ARG A 102 69.05 5.04 -12.27
C ARG A 102 69.06 3.69 -11.57
N ARG A 103 68.24 2.74 -12.04
CA ARG A 103 68.16 1.39 -11.48
C ARG A 103 69.51 0.68 -11.57
N LEU A 104 70.17 0.71 -12.73
CA LEU A 104 71.51 0.16 -12.90
C LEU A 104 72.53 0.79 -11.94
N GLY A 105 72.53 2.11 -11.83
CA GLY A 105 73.44 2.81 -10.92
C GLY A 105 73.17 2.48 -9.44
N HIS A 106 71.90 2.35 -9.05
CA HIS A 106 71.53 1.91 -7.71
C HIS A 106 71.99 0.48 -7.42
N VAL A 107 71.77 -0.46 -8.36
CA VAL A 107 72.21 -1.87 -8.22
C VAL A 107 73.73 -1.95 -8.08
N PHE A 108 74.46 -1.22 -8.93
CA PHE A 108 75.92 -1.23 -8.90
C PHE A 108 76.48 -0.63 -7.61
N LEU A 109 75.95 0.51 -7.16
CA LEU A 109 76.38 1.14 -5.92
C LEU A 109 75.95 0.36 -4.68
N SER A 110 74.74 -0.25 -4.69
CA SER A 110 74.32 -1.14 -3.60
C SER A 110 75.23 -2.36 -3.48
N TRP A 111 75.67 -2.92 -4.61
CA TRP A 111 76.61 -4.03 -4.60
C TRP A 111 78.00 -3.59 -4.11
N LYS A 112 78.50 -2.45 -4.61
CA LYS A 112 79.80 -1.89 -4.20
C LYS A 112 79.88 -1.55 -2.71
N HIS A 113 78.79 -1.04 -2.12
CA HIS A 113 78.77 -0.58 -0.74
C HIS A 113 78.15 -1.61 0.23
N HIS A 114 77.68 -2.76 -0.25
CA HIS A 114 76.95 -3.76 0.53
C HIS A 114 75.75 -3.19 1.33
N LEU A 115 75.12 -2.14 0.80
CA LEU A 115 73.97 -1.48 1.41
C LEU A 115 72.72 -1.74 0.58
N ARG A 116 71.55 -1.84 1.24
CA ARG A 116 70.25 -1.87 0.53
C ARG A 116 70.08 -0.58 -0.28
N GLN A 117 69.44 -0.69 -1.45
CA GLN A 117 69.21 0.43 -2.39
C GLN A 117 68.67 1.71 -1.73
N THR A 118 67.85 1.58 -0.69
CA THR A 118 67.25 2.69 0.06
C THR A 118 68.27 3.61 0.73
N TYR A 119 69.45 3.09 1.08
CA TYR A 119 70.51 3.82 1.79
C TYR A 119 71.61 4.35 0.85
N VAL A 120 71.46 4.15 -0.46
CA VAL A 120 72.49 4.48 -1.45
C VAL A 120 72.12 5.76 -2.21
N VAL A 121 72.89 6.83 -1.99
CA VAL A 121 72.75 8.08 -2.73
C VAL A 121 73.37 7.93 -4.13
N LEU A 122 72.54 8.01 -5.16
CA LEU A 122 72.98 7.96 -6.55
C LEU A 122 73.69 9.27 -6.93
N ARG A 123 74.96 9.19 -7.36
CA ARG A 123 75.64 10.33 -7.99
C ARG A 123 75.07 10.56 -9.38
N ALA A 124 74.93 11.84 -9.77
CA ALA A 124 74.43 12.20 -11.09
C ALA A 124 75.32 11.62 -12.19
N SER A 125 74.74 10.79 -13.06
CA SER A 125 75.43 10.24 -14.22
C SER A 125 75.18 11.08 -15.47
N TRP A 126 76.16 11.14 -16.39
CA TRP A 126 75.97 11.82 -17.68
C TRP A 126 74.80 11.24 -18.48
N ARG A 127 74.60 9.91 -18.43
CA ARG A 127 73.46 9.23 -19.09
C ARG A 127 72.11 9.66 -18.52
N GLU A 128 72.01 9.75 -17.19
CA GLU A 128 70.80 10.25 -16.54
C GLU A 128 70.55 11.72 -16.87
N ALA A 129 71.59 12.55 -16.81
CA ALA A 129 71.52 13.97 -17.13
C ALA A 129 71.05 14.20 -18.58
N ARG A 130 71.53 13.38 -19.52
CA ARG A 130 71.08 13.38 -20.92
C ARG A 130 69.61 13.03 -21.09
N TYR A 131 69.16 11.90 -20.55
CA TYR A 131 67.74 11.54 -20.63
C TYR A 131 66.84 12.55 -19.90
N ALA A 132 67.31 13.14 -18.79
CA ALA A 132 66.59 14.20 -18.10
C ALA A 132 66.46 15.47 -18.95
N ALA A 133 67.52 15.90 -19.64
CA ALA A 133 67.50 17.04 -20.55
C ALA A 133 66.56 16.79 -21.75
N ASP A 134 66.59 15.59 -22.33
CA ASP A 134 65.73 15.20 -23.45
C ASP A 134 64.24 15.14 -23.06
N VAL A 135 63.92 14.54 -21.91
CA VAL A 135 62.56 14.52 -21.34
C VAL A 135 62.07 15.96 -21.11
N GLU A 136 62.90 16.83 -20.56
CA GLU A 136 62.52 18.22 -20.31
C GLU A 136 62.33 19.01 -21.61
N ARG A 137 63.12 18.75 -22.66
CA ARG A 137 62.91 19.29 -24.00
C ARG A 137 61.58 18.84 -24.60
N LEU A 138 61.26 17.56 -24.56
CA LEU A 138 59.99 17.03 -25.06
C LEU A 138 58.79 17.61 -24.28
N ARG A 139 58.92 17.70 -22.95
CA ARG A 139 57.90 18.27 -22.07
C ARG A 139 57.64 19.74 -22.35
N SER A 140 58.70 20.55 -22.38
CA SER A 140 58.59 22.01 -22.58
C SER A 140 58.15 22.41 -23.99
N SER A 141 58.50 21.63 -25.02
CA SER A 141 58.22 21.99 -26.42
C SER A 141 56.86 21.51 -26.95
N LEU A 142 56.48 20.25 -26.66
CA LEU A 142 55.27 19.64 -27.22
C LEU A 142 54.20 19.40 -26.16
N TRP A 143 54.57 18.90 -24.99
CA TRP A 143 53.58 18.52 -23.98
C TRP A 143 52.91 19.73 -23.33
N ALA A 144 53.67 20.80 -23.06
CA ALA A 144 53.13 22.05 -22.57
C ALA A 144 52.12 22.64 -23.58
N LEU A 145 52.44 22.56 -24.88
CA LEU A 145 51.59 23.08 -25.96
C LEU A 145 50.23 22.34 -26.03
N ARG A 146 50.21 21.04 -25.74
CA ARG A 146 48.99 20.20 -25.83
C ARG A 146 47.77 20.79 -25.10
N LYS A 147 47.96 21.44 -23.95
CA LYS A 147 46.85 22.02 -23.17
C LYS A 147 46.23 23.25 -23.84
N HIS A 148 47.00 23.95 -24.67
CA HIS A 148 46.58 25.17 -25.35
C HIS A 148 45.95 24.90 -26.72
N LEU A 149 46.17 23.71 -27.29
CA LEU A 149 45.63 23.32 -28.58
C LEU A 149 44.09 23.35 -28.61
N VAL A 150 43.55 23.90 -29.69
CA VAL A 150 42.10 23.97 -29.96
C VAL A 150 41.47 22.58 -29.95
N SER A 151 42.13 21.59 -30.56
CA SER A 151 41.65 20.20 -30.63
C SER A 151 41.44 19.58 -29.23
N TRP A 152 42.22 19.99 -28.23
CA TRP A 152 42.13 19.49 -26.87
C TRP A 152 40.99 20.17 -26.12
N ARG A 153 40.84 21.49 -26.27
CA ARG A 153 39.72 22.26 -25.71
C ARG A 153 38.37 21.77 -26.23
N VAL A 154 38.26 21.58 -27.55
CA VAL A 154 37.04 21.05 -28.20
C VAL A 154 36.70 19.65 -27.67
N ARG A 155 37.68 18.74 -27.56
CA ARG A 155 37.45 17.41 -26.98
C ARG A 155 36.96 17.46 -25.54
N LYS A 156 37.44 18.41 -24.73
CA LYS A 156 36.99 18.58 -23.35
C LYS A 156 35.52 19.04 -23.30
N VAL A 157 35.15 20.00 -24.14
CA VAL A 157 33.75 20.48 -24.25
C VAL A 157 32.84 19.35 -24.72
N LEU A 158 33.19 18.65 -25.80
CA LEU A 158 32.39 17.54 -26.33
C LEU A 158 32.18 16.43 -25.30
N ARG A 159 33.19 16.10 -24.49
CA ARG A 159 33.04 15.13 -23.38
C ARG A 159 32.07 15.62 -22.31
N ALA A 160 32.08 16.91 -21.99
CA ALA A 160 31.15 17.48 -21.02
C ALA A 160 29.71 17.46 -21.57
N CYS A 161 29.51 17.83 -22.84
CA CYS A 161 28.20 17.75 -23.51
C CYS A 161 27.67 16.31 -23.56
N ASP A 162 28.51 15.34 -23.95
CA ASP A 162 28.14 13.91 -23.99
C ASP A 162 27.78 13.38 -22.58
N HIS A 163 28.49 13.83 -21.54
CA HIS A 163 28.15 13.49 -20.17
C HIS A 163 26.79 14.07 -19.75
N ILE A 164 26.52 15.34 -20.03
CA ILE A 164 25.23 15.99 -19.74
C ILE A 164 24.09 15.28 -20.49
N LEU A 165 24.29 14.96 -21.77
CA LEU A 165 23.33 14.20 -22.57
C LEU A 165 23.04 12.83 -21.95
N LYS A 166 24.07 12.05 -21.61
CA LYS A 166 23.91 10.75 -20.95
C LYS A 166 23.14 10.86 -19.63
N VAL A 167 23.49 11.83 -18.79
CA VAL A 167 22.78 12.05 -17.51
C VAL A 167 21.32 12.42 -17.75
N SER A 168 21.03 13.30 -18.71
CA SER A 168 19.67 13.71 -19.06
C SER A 168 18.80 12.58 -19.62
N VAL A 169 19.40 11.68 -20.41
CA VAL A 169 18.72 10.50 -20.96
C VAL A 169 18.48 9.46 -19.86
N CYS A 170 19.43 9.28 -18.94
CA CYS A 170 19.29 8.37 -17.80
C CYS A 170 18.30 8.87 -16.73
N SER A 171 18.11 10.19 -16.58
CA SER A 171 17.17 10.77 -15.60
C SER A 171 15.71 10.70 -16.05
N ASN A 172 15.44 10.56 -17.35
CA ASN A 172 14.07 10.43 -17.84
C ASN A 172 13.58 8.98 -17.64
N PRO A 173 12.50 8.75 -16.87
CA PRO A 173 12.01 7.40 -16.64
C PRO A 173 11.50 6.80 -17.96
N THR A 174 12.10 5.68 -18.36
CA THR A 174 11.63 4.92 -19.52
C THR A 174 10.26 4.30 -19.22
N LEU A 175 9.47 4.01 -20.26
CA LEU A 175 8.19 3.31 -20.11
C LEU A 175 8.35 1.97 -19.36
N LYS A 176 9.47 1.26 -19.59
CA LYS A 176 9.82 0.03 -18.87
C LYS A 176 9.99 0.27 -17.38
N ASN A 177 10.69 1.33 -16.98
CA ASN A 177 10.87 1.69 -15.57
C ASN A 177 9.53 2.09 -14.92
N LEU A 178 8.67 2.81 -15.65
CA LEU A 178 7.34 3.20 -15.18
C LEU A 178 6.42 1.98 -15.01
N PHE A 179 6.48 1.00 -15.92
CA PHE A 179 5.76 -0.26 -15.74
C PHE A 179 6.26 -1.08 -14.57
N ALA A 180 7.59 -1.18 -14.38
CA ALA A 180 8.15 -1.87 -13.22
C ALA A 180 7.70 -1.21 -11.90
N ALA A 181 7.66 0.12 -11.85
CA ALA A 181 7.14 0.86 -10.70
C ALA A 181 5.64 0.57 -10.47
N HIS A 182 4.83 0.57 -11.55
CA HIS A 182 3.41 0.21 -11.47
C HIS A 182 3.19 -1.23 -10.99
N THR A 183 3.94 -2.20 -11.52
CA THR A 183 3.86 -3.60 -11.09
C THR A 183 4.16 -3.74 -9.60
N LYS A 184 5.23 -3.09 -9.12
CA LYS A 184 5.58 -3.09 -7.70
C LYS A 184 4.47 -2.51 -6.83
N GLU A 185 3.83 -1.43 -7.30
CA GLU A 185 2.69 -0.81 -6.61
C GLU A 185 1.48 -1.74 -6.56
N VAL A 186 1.12 -2.37 -7.68
CA VAL A 186 0.01 -3.32 -7.76
C VAL A 186 0.21 -4.52 -6.83
N LEU A 187 1.43 -5.08 -6.81
CA LEU A 187 1.77 -6.20 -5.94
C LEU A 187 1.61 -5.85 -4.45
N ARG A 188 2.04 -4.66 -4.04
CA ARG A 188 1.86 -4.18 -2.66
C ARG A 188 0.38 -4.04 -2.30
N ARG A 189 -0.41 -3.47 -3.20
CA ARG A 189 -1.88 -3.34 -3.03
C ARG A 189 -2.56 -4.69 -2.94
N LEU A 190 -2.14 -5.66 -3.75
CA LEU A 190 -2.65 -7.03 -3.73
C LEU A 190 -2.33 -7.73 -2.41
N ALA A 191 -1.09 -7.62 -1.93
CA ALA A 191 -0.70 -8.20 -0.64
C ALA A 191 -1.52 -7.61 0.52
N LEU A 192 -1.73 -6.29 0.50
CA LEU A 192 -2.59 -5.61 1.46
C LEU A 192 -4.04 -6.08 1.39
N GLU A 193 -4.62 -6.18 0.19
CA GLU A 193 -5.98 -6.72 -0.01
C GLU A 193 -6.07 -8.16 0.52
N ASN A 194 -5.11 -9.02 0.19
CA ASN A 194 -5.09 -10.41 0.66
C ASN A 194 -5.07 -10.50 2.19
N ARG A 195 -4.27 -9.64 2.86
CA ARG A 195 -4.24 -9.57 4.32
C ARG A 195 -5.60 -9.15 4.89
N LEU A 196 -6.21 -8.11 4.34
CA LEU A 196 -7.53 -7.63 4.78
C LEU A 196 -8.63 -8.67 4.51
N MET A 197 -8.56 -9.36 3.37
CA MET A 197 -9.49 -10.44 3.03
C MET A 197 -9.35 -11.61 4.01
N PHE A 198 -8.13 -11.92 4.45
CA PHE A 198 -7.91 -12.96 5.46
C PHE A 198 -8.54 -12.60 6.80
N VAL A 199 -8.39 -11.35 7.25
CA VAL A 199 -9.05 -10.84 8.47
C VAL A 199 -10.57 -10.93 8.32
N ALA A 200 -11.11 -10.42 7.21
CA ALA A 200 -12.53 -10.48 6.91
C ALA A 200 -13.06 -11.92 6.87
N TYR A 201 -12.30 -12.87 6.33
CA TYR A 201 -12.66 -14.29 6.33
C TYR A 201 -12.74 -14.84 7.75
N ASN A 202 -11.82 -14.50 8.65
CA ASN A 202 -11.87 -14.96 10.05
C ASN A 202 -13.07 -14.37 10.79
N GLU A 203 -13.39 -13.11 10.54
CA GLU A 203 -14.50 -12.39 11.16
C GLU A 203 -15.86 -12.70 10.51
N ARG A 204 -15.92 -13.55 9.47
CA ARG A 204 -17.14 -13.82 8.68
C ARG A 204 -18.33 -14.35 9.49
N LYS A 205 -18.08 -14.93 10.66
CA LYS A 205 -19.11 -15.48 11.56
C LYS A 205 -19.65 -14.45 12.56
N LEU A 206 -18.94 -13.34 12.73
CA LEU A 206 -19.31 -12.27 13.67
C LEU A 206 -20.18 -11.27 12.93
N HIS A 207 -21.41 -11.09 13.41
CA HIS A 207 -22.26 -10.00 12.95
C HIS A 207 -22.16 -8.87 13.98
N HIS A 208 -21.65 -7.71 13.55
CA HIS A 208 -21.62 -6.52 14.40
C HIS A 208 -22.92 -5.75 14.20
N TYR A 209 -23.77 -5.75 15.24
CA TYR A 209 -25.05 -5.07 15.20
C TYR A 209 -25.43 -4.51 16.57
N GLU A 210 -26.23 -3.45 16.54
CA GLU A 210 -26.89 -2.88 17.70
C GLU A 210 -28.40 -3.10 17.56
N GLU A 211 -29.04 -3.58 18.63
CA GLU A 211 -30.50 -3.78 18.66
C GLU A 211 -31.17 -2.74 19.57
N ARG A 212 -32.28 -2.20 19.08
CA ARG A 212 -33.13 -1.25 19.80
C ARG A 212 -34.54 -1.83 19.87
N THR A 213 -34.99 -2.12 21.08
CA THR A 213 -36.37 -2.52 21.34
C THR A 213 -37.24 -1.27 21.49
N THR A 214 -38.46 -1.34 20.97
CA THR A 214 -39.41 -0.23 21.09
C THR A 214 -40.38 -0.41 22.25
N LEU A 215 -41.03 0.69 22.62
CA LEU A 215 -42.19 0.65 23.50
C LEU A 215 -43.28 -0.19 22.85
N MET A 216 -43.98 -0.95 23.67
CA MET A 216 -45.08 -1.79 23.24
C MET A 216 -46.39 -1.00 23.20
N TYR A 217 -47.22 -1.28 22.19
CA TYR A 217 -48.55 -0.74 22.03
C TYR A 217 -49.62 -1.84 22.12
N GLY A 218 -50.69 -1.60 22.88
CA GLY A 218 -51.78 -2.55 23.12
C GLY A 218 -51.92 -3.00 24.57
N GLY A 219 -52.59 -4.14 24.79
CA GLY A 219 -52.86 -4.71 26.11
C GLY A 219 -51.78 -5.69 26.59
N THR A 220 -51.64 -5.82 27.90
CA THR A 220 -50.69 -6.74 28.58
C THR A 220 -51.31 -8.12 28.90
N LYS A 221 -52.40 -8.49 28.23
CA LYS A 221 -53.11 -9.76 28.48
C LYS A 221 -52.46 -10.91 27.70
N GLY A 222 -52.29 -12.07 28.34
CA GLY A 222 -51.77 -13.29 27.70
C GLY A 222 -50.31 -13.58 28.04
N ILE A 223 -49.67 -14.40 27.20
CA ILE A 223 -48.27 -14.80 27.37
C ILE A 223 -47.38 -13.77 26.67
N LYS A 224 -46.39 -13.24 27.39
CA LYS A 224 -45.36 -12.40 26.80
C LYS A 224 -44.54 -13.24 25.84
N PHE A 225 -44.46 -12.83 24.57
CA PHE A 225 -43.52 -13.40 23.63
C PHE A 225 -42.39 -12.40 23.41
N GLU A 226 -41.17 -12.90 23.54
CA GLU A 226 -39.96 -12.16 23.22
C GLU A 226 -39.51 -12.55 21.82
N TYR A 227 -38.77 -11.64 21.20
CA TYR A 227 -38.14 -11.88 19.93
C TYR A 227 -37.10 -13.00 20.07
N ASP A 228 -37.25 -14.06 19.28
CA ASP A 228 -36.23 -15.10 19.16
C ASP A 228 -35.02 -14.50 18.42
N SER A 229 -33.81 -14.65 18.97
CA SER A 229 -32.61 -14.03 18.39
C SER A 229 -32.46 -14.45 16.92
N ALA A 230 -32.56 -13.49 15.99
CA ALA A 230 -32.50 -13.84 14.58
C ALA A 230 -31.15 -14.43 14.20
N ILE A 231 -31.21 -15.28 13.20
CA ILE A 231 -30.05 -15.90 12.57
C ILE A 231 -29.11 -14.81 12.09
N SER A 232 -27.81 -15.06 12.28
CA SER A 232 -26.76 -14.19 11.80
C SER A 232 -26.95 -13.89 10.31
N PHE A 233 -26.93 -12.60 9.97
CA PHE A 233 -27.04 -12.08 8.60
C PHE A 233 -28.41 -12.32 7.94
N GLY A 234 -29.44 -12.63 8.75
CA GLY A 234 -30.80 -12.83 8.28
C GLY A 234 -31.64 -11.55 8.29
N HIS A 235 -32.37 -11.32 7.18
CA HIS A 235 -33.35 -10.25 7.05
C HIS A 235 -34.77 -10.84 6.99
N ILE A 236 -35.79 -10.11 7.44
CA ILE A 236 -37.18 -10.55 7.24
C ILE A 236 -37.45 -10.63 5.73
N ARG A 237 -37.92 -11.79 5.27
CA ARG A 237 -38.34 -11.99 3.88
C ARG A 237 -39.86 -11.93 3.75
N GLN A 238 -40.56 -12.46 4.74
CA GLN A 238 -42.02 -12.50 4.74
C GLN A 238 -42.54 -12.24 6.15
N VAL A 239 -43.64 -11.49 6.24
CA VAL A 239 -44.43 -11.38 7.46
C VAL A 239 -45.77 -12.03 7.22
N ILE A 240 -46.11 -12.97 8.09
CA ILE A 240 -47.37 -13.70 8.07
C ILE A 240 -48.27 -13.10 9.14
N VAL A 241 -49.39 -12.51 8.71
CA VAL A 241 -50.38 -11.93 9.59
C VAL A 241 -51.68 -12.73 9.45
N VAL A 242 -52.14 -13.32 10.54
CA VAL A 242 -53.45 -13.97 10.64
C VAL A 242 -54.41 -12.93 11.20
N CYS A 243 -55.43 -12.56 10.42
CA CYS A 243 -56.34 -11.49 10.79
C CYS A 243 -57.80 -11.85 10.50
N GLY A 244 -58.68 -11.39 11.39
CA GLY A 244 -60.13 -11.40 11.23
C GLY A 244 -60.70 -10.00 11.47
N LYS A 245 -61.43 -9.82 12.58
CA LYS A 245 -61.88 -8.50 13.06
C LYS A 245 -60.79 -7.74 13.85
N SER A 246 -59.79 -8.46 14.32
CA SER A 246 -58.59 -8.05 15.05
C SER A 246 -57.40 -8.81 14.48
N ILE A 247 -56.20 -8.52 14.98
CA ILE A 247 -55.02 -9.30 14.65
C ILE A 247 -54.97 -10.51 15.54
N ASP A 248 -55.17 -11.66 14.93
CA ASP A 248 -55.37 -12.90 15.62
C ASP A 248 -54.03 -13.64 15.78
N GLY A 249 -53.11 -13.51 14.81
CA GLY A 249 -51.75 -14.05 14.92
C GLY A 249 -50.68 -13.37 14.05
N LEU A 250 -49.41 -13.53 14.43
CA LEU A 250 -48.24 -12.93 13.78
C LEU A 250 -47.05 -13.91 13.76
N SER A 251 -46.38 -14.02 12.60
CA SER A 251 -45.12 -14.75 12.42
C SER A 251 -44.24 -14.05 11.40
N THR A 252 -42.92 -14.22 11.52
CA THR A 252 -41.91 -13.68 10.59
C THR A 252 -41.05 -14.79 10.02
N VAL A 253 -40.84 -14.77 8.71
CA VAL A 253 -39.87 -15.64 8.04
C VAL A 253 -38.60 -14.84 7.79
N VAL A 254 -37.52 -15.25 8.44
CA VAL A 254 -36.20 -14.63 8.28
C VAL A 254 -35.39 -15.45 7.29
N LYS A 255 -34.76 -14.77 6.33
CA LYS A 255 -33.87 -15.39 5.34
C LYS A 255 -32.48 -14.80 5.45
N SER A 256 -31.50 -15.69 5.64
CA SER A 256 -30.08 -15.43 5.44
C SER A 256 -29.65 -15.92 4.06
N PHE A 257 -28.38 -15.72 3.69
CA PHE A 257 -27.82 -16.19 2.41
C PHE A 257 -27.95 -17.71 2.26
N SER A 258 -27.78 -18.45 3.35
CA SER A 258 -27.74 -19.90 3.40
C SER A 258 -29.02 -20.56 3.90
N GLU A 259 -29.67 -19.96 4.88
CA GLU A 259 -30.77 -20.58 5.63
C GLU A 259 -32.01 -19.71 5.63
N THR A 260 -33.18 -20.33 5.65
CA THR A 260 -34.47 -19.67 5.83
C THR A 260 -35.16 -20.31 7.00
N VAL A 261 -35.54 -19.51 7.99
CA VAL A 261 -36.22 -19.99 9.20
C VAL A 261 -37.52 -19.24 9.39
N GLU A 262 -38.57 -20.02 9.53
CA GLU A 262 -39.89 -19.52 9.89
C GLU A 262 -39.98 -19.40 11.41
N GLY A 263 -40.23 -18.19 11.89
CA GLY A 263 -40.43 -17.92 13.30
C GLY A 263 -41.74 -18.50 13.81
N ARG A 264 -41.82 -18.73 15.11
CA ARG A 264 -43.03 -19.25 15.75
C ARG A 264 -44.23 -18.33 15.48
N LEU A 265 -45.38 -18.91 15.21
CA LEU A 265 -46.63 -18.15 15.13
C LEU A 265 -47.13 -17.83 16.54
N TYR A 266 -47.26 -16.53 16.83
CA TYR A 266 -47.82 -16.02 18.07
C TYR A 266 -49.29 -15.68 17.85
N GLY A 267 -50.18 -16.12 18.75
CA GLY A 267 -51.63 -15.90 18.64
C GLY A 267 -52.40 -17.12 18.11
N ASN A 268 -53.58 -16.86 17.55
CA ASN A 268 -54.49 -17.85 16.99
C ASN A 268 -54.08 -18.26 15.56
N PRO A 269 -53.83 -19.56 15.28
CA PRO A 269 -53.47 -20.04 13.95
C PRO A 269 -54.65 -20.20 12.98
N PHE A 270 -55.90 -20.21 13.46
CA PHE A 270 -57.06 -20.68 12.67
C PHE A 270 -57.82 -19.58 11.89
N GLY A 271 -57.29 -18.35 11.84
CA GLY A 271 -57.90 -17.22 11.11
C GLY A 271 -57.48 -17.11 9.63
N THR A 272 -57.87 -16.02 8.96
CA THR A 272 -57.48 -15.77 7.56
C THR A 272 -56.00 -15.37 7.49
N ARG A 273 -55.16 -16.27 6.96
CA ARG A 273 -53.72 -16.05 6.79
C ARG A 273 -53.45 -15.14 5.60
N SER A 274 -52.74 -14.04 5.86
CA SER A 274 -52.26 -13.11 4.84
C SER A 274 -50.74 -13.01 4.90
N VAL A 275 -50.08 -13.01 3.74
CA VAL A 275 -48.62 -13.00 3.63
C VAL A 275 -48.18 -11.72 2.95
N PHE A 276 -47.30 -10.97 3.62
CA PHE A 276 -46.60 -9.83 3.03
C PHE A 276 -45.18 -10.24 2.67
N GLN A 277 -44.90 -10.33 1.36
CA GLN A 277 -43.59 -10.75 0.85
C GLN A 277 -42.75 -9.53 0.43
N LEU A 278 -41.52 -9.49 0.92
CA LEU A 278 -40.52 -8.47 0.59
C LEU A 278 -39.73 -8.88 -0.68
N ALA A 279 -39.43 -7.91 -1.54
CA ALA A 279 -38.61 -8.06 -2.71
C ALA A 279 -37.11 -8.20 -2.34
N PRO A 280 -36.25 -8.70 -3.25
CA PRO A 280 -34.80 -8.70 -3.02
C PRO A 280 -34.30 -7.27 -2.73
N HIS A 281 -33.51 -7.11 -1.68
CA HIS A 281 -32.99 -5.82 -1.19
C HIS A 281 -34.03 -4.85 -0.59
N GLU A 282 -35.29 -5.27 -0.45
CA GLU A 282 -36.30 -4.51 0.26
C GLU A 282 -36.29 -4.88 1.74
N LEU A 283 -36.18 -3.88 2.62
CA LEU A 283 -36.14 -4.07 4.07
C LEU A 283 -37.43 -3.58 4.70
N LEU A 284 -37.82 -4.19 5.82
CA LEU A 284 -38.95 -3.73 6.62
C LEU A 284 -38.47 -2.60 7.55
N VAL A 285 -39.01 -1.40 7.38
CA VAL A 285 -38.52 -0.18 8.06
C VAL A 285 -39.59 0.43 8.96
N LYS A 286 -40.87 0.15 8.68
CA LYS A 286 -41.98 0.83 9.32
C LYS A 286 -43.11 -0.13 9.68
N VAL A 287 -43.71 0.08 10.84
CA VAL A 287 -44.85 -0.68 11.32
C VAL A 287 -45.87 0.28 11.92
N GLU A 288 -47.00 0.44 11.25
CA GLU A 288 -48.12 1.28 11.69
C GLU A 288 -49.26 0.39 12.18
N GLY A 289 -50.05 0.87 13.14
CA GLY A 289 -51.18 0.09 13.61
C GLY A 289 -52.16 0.87 14.48
N PHE A 290 -53.27 0.20 14.79
CA PHE A 290 -54.27 0.67 15.74
C PHE A 290 -54.39 -0.36 16.86
N ALA A 291 -54.20 0.10 18.09
CA ALA A 291 -54.28 -0.74 19.28
C ALA A 291 -55.36 -0.21 20.24
N SER A 292 -56.11 -1.12 20.85
CA SER A 292 -56.97 -0.85 21.99
C SER A 292 -56.26 -1.20 23.29
N GLN A 293 -56.83 -0.83 24.44
CA GLN A 293 -56.32 -1.21 25.77
C GLN A 293 -56.25 -2.73 25.97
N SER A 294 -56.98 -3.51 25.16
CA SER A 294 -57.06 -4.96 25.29
C SER A 294 -56.51 -5.76 24.11
N THR A 295 -56.52 -5.23 22.87
CA THR A 295 -56.24 -6.01 21.65
C THR A 295 -55.62 -5.16 20.55
N LEU A 296 -54.83 -5.80 19.68
CA LEU A 296 -54.34 -5.19 18.45
C LEU A 296 -55.40 -5.30 17.35
N LEU A 297 -55.87 -4.15 16.86
CA LEU A 297 -57.03 -4.08 15.96
C LEU A 297 -56.61 -4.05 14.48
N GLY A 298 -55.55 -3.31 14.15
CA GLY A 298 -55.04 -3.25 12.79
C GLY A 298 -53.55 -2.98 12.69
N LEU A 299 -52.95 -3.40 11.57
CA LEU A 299 -51.51 -3.32 11.31
C LEU A 299 -51.25 -3.10 9.82
N ARG A 300 -50.23 -2.31 9.54
CA ARG A 300 -49.69 -2.05 8.22
C ARG A 300 -48.17 -2.04 8.29
N LEU A 301 -47.55 -2.65 7.29
CA LEU A 301 -46.12 -2.83 7.19
C LEU A 301 -45.59 -1.94 6.08
N GLY A 302 -44.55 -1.15 6.35
CA GLY A 302 -43.89 -0.25 5.41
C GLY A 302 -42.43 -0.62 5.20
N THR A 303 -41.96 -0.45 3.96
CA THR A 303 -40.63 -0.91 3.54
C THR A 303 -39.71 0.25 3.16
N SER A 304 -38.43 -0.05 2.95
CA SER A 304 -37.41 0.91 2.52
C SER A 304 -37.66 1.55 1.14
N TYR A 305 -38.57 1.01 0.34
CA TYR A 305 -38.97 1.56 -0.97
C TYR A 305 -40.28 2.36 -0.90
N ASP A 306 -40.67 2.81 0.29
CA ASP A 306 -41.96 3.45 0.58
C ASP A 306 -43.19 2.60 0.19
N ARG A 307 -42.99 1.29 -0.03
CA ARG A 307 -44.08 0.34 -0.29
C ARG A 307 -44.73 -0.02 1.03
N CYS A 308 -46.05 0.14 1.11
CA CYS A 308 -46.82 -0.25 2.28
C CYS A 308 -47.75 -1.42 1.95
N SER A 309 -47.93 -2.33 2.91
CA SER A 309 -48.92 -3.39 2.81
C SER A 309 -50.34 -2.80 2.81
N LYS A 310 -51.32 -3.65 2.47
CA LYS A 310 -52.73 -3.38 2.82
C LYS A 310 -52.87 -3.32 4.35
N TRP A 311 -53.91 -2.67 4.83
CA TRP A 311 -54.31 -2.74 6.23
C TRP A 311 -54.80 -4.16 6.54
N TYR A 312 -54.19 -4.77 7.55
CA TYR A 312 -54.64 -6.04 8.13
C TYR A 312 -55.48 -5.71 9.36
N GLY A 313 -56.71 -6.23 9.46
CA GLY A 313 -57.64 -5.91 10.55
C GLY A 313 -58.40 -4.58 10.34
N ARG A 314 -58.78 -3.90 11.43
CA ARG A 314 -59.54 -2.63 11.42
C ARG A 314 -58.63 -1.42 11.57
N ALA A 315 -58.83 -0.41 10.73
CA ALA A 315 -58.00 0.80 10.65
C ALA A 315 -58.71 2.08 11.13
N ASP A 316 -59.91 1.96 11.68
CA ASP A 316 -60.83 3.04 12.03
C ASP A 316 -61.02 3.21 13.55
N ILE A 317 -60.66 2.20 14.35
CA ILE A 317 -60.94 2.14 15.79
C ILE A 317 -59.64 1.87 16.56
N GLY A 318 -59.36 2.69 17.58
CA GLY A 318 -58.24 2.52 18.51
C GLY A 318 -57.26 3.69 18.54
N VAL A 319 -56.20 3.55 19.34
CA VAL A 319 -55.09 4.50 19.39
C VAL A 319 -54.11 4.15 18.27
N TYR A 320 -53.84 5.13 17.40
CA TYR A 320 -52.84 5.00 16.35
C TYR A 320 -51.43 4.96 16.94
N PHE A 321 -50.59 4.05 16.43
CA PHE A 321 -49.17 4.01 16.74
C PHE A 321 -48.35 3.81 15.47
N CYS A 322 -47.12 4.33 15.50
CA CYS A 322 -46.18 4.26 14.40
C CYS A 322 -44.80 3.92 14.95
N LEU A 323 -44.24 2.80 14.51
CA LEU A 323 -42.88 2.36 14.81
C LEU A 323 -42.05 2.55 13.55
N GLU A 324 -41.18 3.55 13.55
CA GLU A 324 -40.28 3.87 12.44
C GLU A 324 -38.83 3.57 12.82
N ALA A 325 -38.08 3.00 11.86
CA ALA A 325 -36.65 2.80 11.98
C ALA A 325 -35.89 4.13 11.80
N ALA A 326 -34.77 4.26 12.49
CA ALA A 326 -33.78 5.29 12.23
C ALA A 326 -33.06 5.03 10.88
N PRO A 327 -32.27 5.98 10.34
CA PRO A 327 -31.44 5.69 9.16
C PRO A 327 -30.51 4.50 9.41
N ASP A 328 -30.47 3.57 8.45
CA ASP A 328 -29.74 2.29 8.50
C ASP A 328 -30.25 1.24 9.51
N GLU A 329 -31.44 1.45 10.09
CA GLU A 329 -32.13 0.45 10.90
C GLU A 329 -33.14 -0.36 10.07
N GLU A 330 -33.30 -1.63 10.43
CA GLU A 330 -34.35 -2.50 9.90
C GLU A 330 -35.08 -3.22 11.02
N VAL A 331 -36.34 -3.59 10.77
CA VAL A 331 -37.13 -4.44 11.67
C VAL A 331 -36.75 -5.89 11.44
N ILE A 332 -36.35 -6.58 12.51
CA ILE A 332 -35.92 -7.99 12.44
C ILE A 332 -36.86 -8.94 13.17
N GLY A 333 -37.63 -8.41 14.10
CA GLY A 333 -38.73 -9.16 14.67
C GLY A 333 -39.60 -8.32 15.58
N PHE A 334 -40.53 -9.01 16.23
CA PHE A 334 -41.56 -8.42 17.05
C PHE A 334 -41.51 -9.02 18.46
N HIS A 335 -41.89 -8.22 19.45
CA HIS A 335 -42.11 -8.67 20.83
C HIS A 335 -43.47 -8.16 21.31
N GLY A 336 -44.09 -8.81 22.29
CA GLY A 336 -45.42 -8.38 22.72
C GLY A 336 -46.13 -9.39 23.61
N TYR A 337 -47.47 -9.30 23.63
CA TYR A 337 -48.33 -10.25 24.34
C TYR A 337 -49.32 -10.87 23.37
N ALA A 338 -49.43 -12.20 23.44
CA ALA A 338 -50.41 -12.96 22.67
C ALA A 338 -51.13 -13.96 23.57
N ALA A 339 -52.43 -14.13 23.34
CA ALA A 339 -53.20 -15.23 23.91
C ALA A 339 -53.57 -16.23 22.82
N LYS A 340 -54.26 -17.31 23.18
CA LYS A 340 -54.73 -18.31 22.21
C LYS A 340 -55.72 -17.73 21.18
N ASP A 341 -56.35 -16.61 21.51
CA ASP A 341 -57.45 -16.04 20.72
C ASP A 341 -57.00 -14.87 19.84
N SER A 342 -56.10 -14.01 20.31
CA SER A 342 -55.60 -12.84 19.56
C SER A 342 -54.25 -12.31 20.06
N VAL A 343 -53.63 -11.42 19.26
CA VAL A 343 -52.45 -10.64 19.65
C VAL A 343 -52.91 -9.39 20.39
N HIS A 344 -52.47 -9.24 21.63
CA HIS A 344 -52.93 -8.18 22.53
C HIS A 344 -52.07 -6.93 22.48
N GLY A 345 -50.76 -7.08 22.28
CA GLY A 345 -49.84 -5.96 22.14
C GLY A 345 -48.63 -6.31 21.29
N ILE A 346 -48.06 -5.28 20.65
CA ILE A 346 -46.93 -5.40 19.72
C ILE A 346 -45.90 -4.29 19.95
N GLY A 347 -44.63 -4.66 19.87
CA GLY A 347 -43.47 -3.81 19.72
C GLY A 347 -42.55 -4.42 18.67
N ALA A 348 -41.66 -3.61 18.11
CA ALA A 348 -40.69 -4.03 17.11
C ALA A 348 -39.27 -3.96 17.66
N VAL A 349 -38.43 -4.90 17.23
CA VAL A 349 -36.98 -4.87 17.44
C VAL A 349 -36.33 -4.36 16.17
N PHE A 350 -35.68 -3.21 16.29
CA PHE A 350 -34.87 -2.62 15.23
C PHE A 350 -33.43 -3.08 15.39
N ARG A 351 -32.76 -3.38 14.29
CA ARG A 351 -31.34 -3.68 14.25
C ARG A 351 -30.65 -2.69 13.32
N ARG A 352 -29.52 -2.17 13.79
CA ARG A 352 -28.57 -1.40 13.00
C ARG A 352 -27.30 -2.23 12.81
N THR A 353 -26.90 -2.48 11.56
CA THR A 353 -25.60 -3.10 11.29
C THR A 353 -24.51 -2.07 11.45
N THR A 354 -23.62 -2.26 12.42
CA THR A 354 -22.56 -1.29 12.75
C THR A 354 -21.35 -1.43 11.84
N GLU A 355 -20.94 -2.66 11.53
CA GLU A 355 -19.86 -2.95 10.60
C GLU A 355 -20.28 -4.06 9.64
N ARG A 356 -20.11 -3.80 8.34
CA ARG A 356 -20.38 -4.78 7.29
C ARG A 356 -19.11 -5.51 6.89
N ASN A 357 -19.16 -6.83 6.88
CA ASN A 357 -18.09 -7.67 6.37
C ASN A 357 -18.37 -8.02 4.89
N ILE A 358 -17.32 -8.12 4.07
CA ILE A 358 -17.49 -8.46 2.65
C ILE A 358 -17.90 -9.92 2.43
N PHE A 359 -17.56 -10.80 3.38
CA PHE A 359 -17.87 -12.23 3.33
C PHE A 359 -19.07 -12.64 4.19
N GLU A 360 -19.95 -11.70 4.53
CA GLU A 360 -21.15 -11.96 5.32
C GLU A 360 -21.96 -13.15 4.77
N GLY A 361 -22.22 -14.13 5.64
CA GLY A 361 -23.00 -15.32 5.30
C GLY A 361 -22.31 -16.32 4.35
N LEU A 362 -21.08 -16.07 3.91
CA LEU A 362 -20.29 -17.00 3.10
C LEU A 362 -19.50 -17.96 4.00
N TRP A 363 -19.39 -19.24 3.60
CA TRP A 363 -18.67 -20.27 4.37
C TRP A 363 -19.12 -20.39 5.84
N ALA A 364 -20.41 -20.18 6.12
CA ALA A 364 -21.01 -20.33 7.45
C ALA A 364 -21.30 -21.80 7.81
N HIS A 365 -21.39 -22.68 6.80
CA HIS A 365 -21.66 -24.10 6.96
C HIS A 365 -20.41 -24.90 7.34
N ALA A 366 -19.99 -24.82 8.59
CA ALA A 366 -19.16 -25.86 9.18
C ALA A 366 -20.04 -26.66 10.14
N LYS A 367 -20.79 -27.65 9.63
CA LYS A 367 -21.19 -28.77 10.49
C LYS A 367 -19.88 -29.48 10.83
N VAL A 368 -19.38 -29.25 12.04
CA VAL A 368 -18.15 -29.86 12.55
C VAL A 368 -18.40 -31.36 12.65
N SER A 369 -18.05 -32.13 11.62
CA SER A 369 -17.70 -33.54 11.77
C SER A 369 -16.32 -33.56 12.42
N ALA A 370 -16.23 -34.18 13.60
CA ALA A 370 -15.09 -34.15 14.52
C ALA A 370 -13.82 -34.91 14.05
N ASP A 371 -13.60 -35.04 12.74
CA ASP A 371 -12.40 -35.67 12.19
C ASP A 371 -11.34 -34.62 11.85
N ASP A 372 -10.49 -34.37 12.84
CA ASP A 372 -9.25 -33.60 12.76
C ASP A 372 -8.25 -34.28 11.81
N ALA A 373 -7.94 -33.63 10.67
CA ALA A 373 -6.68 -33.67 9.92
C ALA A 373 -6.82 -33.06 8.50
N SER A 374 -8.04 -32.92 7.99
CA SER A 374 -8.28 -32.28 6.69
C SER A 374 -8.39 -30.76 6.85
N ILE A 375 -7.68 -29.99 6.02
CA ILE A 375 -7.92 -28.55 5.87
C ILE A 375 -9.43 -28.38 5.68
N SER A 376 -10.08 -27.58 6.54
CA SER A 376 -11.53 -27.33 6.44
C SER A 376 -11.84 -27.00 4.99
N GLN A 377 -12.83 -27.67 4.38
CA GLN A 377 -13.21 -27.44 2.98
C GLN A 377 -13.38 -25.93 2.67
N CYS A 378 -13.86 -25.17 3.65
CA CYS A 378 -13.97 -23.72 3.59
C CYS A 378 -12.62 -23.00 3.38
N ASP A 379 -11.56 -23.44 4.07
CA ASP A 379 -10.22 -22.84 3.96
C ASP A 379 -9.58 -23.16 2.61
N ARG A 380 -9.81 -24.36 2.07
CA ARG A 380 -9.40 -24.69 0.70
C ARG A 380 -10.12 -23.82 -0.32
N GLN A 381 -11.44 -23.69 -0.20
CA GLN A 381 -12.26 -22.83 -1.05
C GLN A 381 -11.79 -21.37 -0.98
N PHE A 382 -11.51 -20.86 0.22
CA PHE A 382 -10.99 -19.52 0.41
C PHE A 382 -9.60 -19.33 -0.22
N SER A 383 -8.73 -20.33 -0.16
CA SER A 383 -7.42 -20.27 -0.85
C SER A 383 -7.58 -20.17 -2.38
N HIS A 384 -8.56 -20.89 -2.96
CA HIS A 384 -8.89 -20.77 -4.39
C HIS A 384 -9.50 -19.42 -4.74
N PHE A 385 -10.31 -18.85 -3.85
CA PHE A 385 -10.84 -17.49 -4.00
C PHE A 385 -9.69 -16.46 -4.12
N LEU A 386 -8.73 -16.48 -3.18
CA LEU A 386 -7.59 -15.55 -3.20
C LEU A 386 -6.73 -15.71 -4.45
N GLN A 387 -6.53 -16.95 -4.91
CA GLN A 387 -5.80 -17.24 -6.15
C GLN A 387 -6.51 -16.66 -7.37
N MET A 388 -7.81 -16.88 -7.52
CA MET A 388 -8.57 -16.34 -8.65
C MET A 388 -8.58 -14.81 -8.63
N ARG A 389 -8.78 -14.20 -7.45
CA ARG A 389 -8.70 -12.75 -7.29
C ARG A 389 -7.34 -12.19 -7.70
N SER A 390 -6.26 -12.85 -7.30
CA SER A 390 -4.90 -12.47 -7.70
C SER A 390 -4.72 -12.54 -9.22
N CYS A 391 -5.16 -13.64 -9.85
CA CYS A 391 -5.11 -13.80 -11.30
C CYS A 391 -5.89 -12.71 -12.05
N ASP A 392 -7.08 -12.34 -11.58
CA ASP A 392 -7.87 -11.26 -12.18
C ASP A 392 -7.13 -9.92 -12.14
N ILE A 393 -6.44 -9.63 -11.04
CA ILE A 393 -5.65 -8.40 -10.87
C ILE A 393 -4.43 -8.40 -11.79
N TYR A 394 -3.71 -9.52 -11.90
CA TYR A 394 -2.59 -9.64 -12.84
C TYR A 394 -3.06 -9.47 -14.28
N ALA A 395 -4.16 -10.11 -14.67
CA ALA A 395 -4.73 -9.97 -16.01
C ALA A 395 -5.18 -8.53 -16.28
N ALA A 396 -5.75 -7.84 -15.29
CA ALA A 396 -6.12 -6.43 -15.41
C ALA A 396 -4.90 -5.52 -15.60
N MET A 397 -3.82 -5.76 -14.83
CA MET A 397 -2.56 -5.03 -14.95
C MET A 397 -1.95 -5.20 -16.34
N GLU A 398 -1.89 -6.44 -16.83
CA GLU A 398 -1.31 -6.75 -18.13
C GLU A 398 -2.11 -6.11 -19.27
N ARG A 399 -3.45 -6.14 -19.20
CA ARG A 399 -4.33 -5.43 -20.14
C ARG A 399 -4.07 -3.91 -20.14
N ALA A 400 -3.83 -3.32 -18.97
CA ALA A 400 -3.52 -1.90 -18.85
C ALA A 400 -2.14 -1.54 -19.44
N HIS A 401 -1.12 -2.36 -19.19
CA HIS A 401 0.20 -2.20 -19.81
C HIS A 401 0.15 -2.37 -21.33
N ARG A 402 -0.63 -3.34 -21.82
CA ARG A 402 -0.85 -3.54 -23.26
C ARG A 402 -1.52 -2.33 -23.91
N LEU A 403 -2.52 -1.73 -23.27
CA LEU A 403 -3.14 -0.50 -23.74
C LEU A 403 -2.12 0.64 -23.81
N ALA A 404 -1.34 0.84 -22.75
CA ALA A 404 -0.30 1.87 -22.71
C ALA A 404 0.75 1.70 -23.81
N LEU A 405 1.19 0.46 -24.07
CA LEU A 405 2.12 0.14 -25.17
C LEU A 405 1.52 0.44 -26.54
N ARG A 406 0.26 0.10 -26.76
CA ARG A 406 -0.44 0.39 -28.02
C ARG A 406 -0.56 1.89 -28.25
N MET A 407 -0.93 2.65 -27.22
CA MET A 407 -1.01 4.11 -27.30
C MET A 407 0.34 4.73 -27.62
N TRP A 408 1.40 4.30 -26.94
CA TRP A 408 2.76 4.83 -27.13
C TRP A 408 3.36 4.51 -28.51
N ARG A 409 3.03 3.35 -29.09
CA ARG A 409 3.55 2.91 -30.39
C ARG A 409 2.68 3.33 -31.58
N SER A 410 1.47 3.82 -31.33
CA SER A 410 0.55 4.18 -32.39
C SER A 410 0.97 5.49 -33.04
N GLU A 411 1.01 5.51 -34.37
CA GLU A 411 1.25 6.72 -35.15
C GLU A 411 -0.02 7.57 -35.30
N SER A 412 -1.20 7.02 -35.01
CA SER A 412 -2.49 7.73 -35.11
C SER A 412 -2.87 8.53 -33.86
N THR A 413 -2.12 8.37 -32.76
CA THR A 413 -2.32 9.17 -31.54
C THR A 413 -1.60 10.51 -31.66
N ASP A 414 -2.31 11.59 -31.30
CA ASP A 414 -1.75 12.94 -31.29
C ASP A 414 -0.52 13.02 -30.36
N GLN A 415 0.51 13.76 -30.78
CA GLN A 415 1.76 13.96 -30.05
C GLN A 415 1.52 14.54 -28.64
N ALA A 416 0.43 15.29 -28.46
CA ALA A 416 0.02 15.78 -27.15
C ALA A 416 -0.32 14.65 -26.17
N VAL A 417 -0.94 13.57 -26.66
CA VAL A 417 -1.36 12.40 -25.88
C VAL A 417 -0.22 11.40 -25.69
N ASN A 418 0.72 11.34 -26.64
CA ASN A 418 1.95 10.54 -26.57
C ASN A 418 3.00 11.08 -25.58
N ARG A 419 2.57 11.77 -24.51
CA ARG A 419 3.43 12.09 -23.37
C ARG A 419 3.38 10.95 -22.36
N LEU A 420 4.54 10.46 -21.92
CA LEU A 420 4.67 9.34 -20.96
C LEU A 420 3.78 9.50 -19.71
N ARG A 421 3.66 10.73 -19.20
CA ARG A 421 2.80 11.03 -18.04
C ARG A 421 1.32 10.77 -18.30
N ILE A 422 0.83 11.11 -19.49
CA ILE A 422 -0.57 10.93 -19.88
C ILE A 422 -0.86 9.46 -20.14
N VAL A 423 0.02 8.80 -20.89
CA VAL A 423 -0.08 7.35 -21.16
C VAL A 423 -0.11 6.55 -19.85
N MET A 424 0.77 6.87 -18.90
CA MET A 424 0.73 6.24 -17.57
C MET A 424 -0.51 6.63 -16.77
N GLY A 425 -0.99 7.87 -16.85
CA GLY A 425 -2.25 8.28 -16.21
C GLY A 425 -3.44 7.45 -16.69
N ILE A 426 -3.55 7.23 -17.99
CA ILE A 426 -4.60 6.39 -18.61
C ILE A 426 -4.43 4.93 -18.21
N CYS A 427 -3.19 4.42 -18.19
CA CYS A 427 -2.89 3.07 -17.69
C CYS A 427 -3.41 2.86 -16.26
N HIS A 428 -3.12 3.78 -15.35
CA HIS A 428 -3.58 3.71 -13.95
C HIS A 428 -5.10 3.79 -13.84
N TRP A 429 -5.74 4.68 -14.60
CA TRP A 429 -7.19 4.80 -14.62
C TRP A 429 -7.86 3.52 -15.10
N PHE A 430 -7.40 2.96 -16.23
CA PHE A 430 -7.96 1.75 -16.81
C PHE A 430 -7.76 0.54 -15.90
N PHE A 431 -6.58 0.41 -15.29
CA PHE A 431 -6.32 -0.62 -14.28
C PHE A 431 -7.27 -0.54 -13.07
N ASN A 432 -7.45 0.67 -12.51
CA ASN A 432 -8.35 0.87 -11.37
C ASN A 432 -9.82 0.61 -11.73
N ALA A 433 -10.23 0.86 -12.98
CA ALA A 433 -11.56 0.53 -13.46
C ALA A 433 -11.79 -1.00 -13.56
N LEU A 434 -10.77 -1.76 -13.97
CA LEU A 434 -10.83 -3.21 -14.14
C LEU A 434 -10.75 -4.01 -12.84
N THR A 435 -10.10 -3.49 -11.80
CA THR A 435 -9.87 -4.24 -10.55
C THR A 435 -11.03 -4.19 -9.55
N HIS A 436 -12.14 -3.53 -9.90
CA HIS A 436 -13.37 -3.47 -9.10
C HIS A 436 -13.15 -2.98 -7.65
N GLY A 437 -12.18 -2.08 -7.43
CA GLY A 437 -11.90 -1.53 -6.10
C GLY A 437 -10.76 -2.24 -5.36
N LEU A 438 -9.64 -2.51 -6.04
CA LEU A 438 -8.41 -2.93 -5.35
C LEU A 438 -8.04 -1.88 -4.28
N VAL A 439 -7.71 -2.37 -3.08
CA VAL A 439 -7.36 -1.52 -1.92
C VAL A 439 -6.22 -0.56 -2.28
N LYS A 440 -6.34 0.70 -1.88
CA LYS A 440 -5.29 1.71 -2.07
C LYS A 440 -4.29 1.60 -0.91
N LEU A 441 -3.01 1.77 -1.21
CA LEU A 441 -2.01 1.94 -0.16
C LEU A 441 -2.29 3.24 0.59
N SER A 442 -2.27 3.18 1.92
CA SER A 442 -2.30 4.37 2.76
C SER A 442 -0.87 4.71 3.14
N GLU A 443 -0.47 5.97 2.95
CA GLU A 443 0.86 6.43 3.40
C GLU A 443 0.92 6.57 4.93
N ASN A 444 -0.25 6.61 5.60
CA ASN A 444 -0.39 6.92 7.02
C ASN A 444 -0.76 5.69 7.87
N GLU A 445 -0.43 4.47 7.43
CA GLU A 445 -0.76 3.24 8.17
C GLU A 445 -0.16 3.24 9.58
N ASP A 446 1.09 3.65 9.72
CA ASP A 446 1.79 3.73 11.01
C ASP A 446 1.13 4.74 11.97
N GLU A 447 0.68 5.87 11.44
CA GLU A 447 -0.03 6.90 12.19
C GLU A 447 -1.42 6.41 12.62
N GLY A 448 -2.14 5.75 11.71
CA GLY A 448 -3.42 5.10 12.00
C GLY A 448 -3.31 4.06 13.12
N HIS A 449 -2.27 3.22 13.09
CA HIS A 449 -2.01 2.24 14.14
C HIS A 449 -1.68 2.87 15.50
N ARG A 450 -0.91 3.95 15.52
CA ARG A 450 -0.59 4.69 16.76
C ARG A 450 -1.83 5.31 17.39
N ILE A 451 -2.63 6.02 16.59
CA ILE A 451 -3.88 6.64 17.05
C ILE A 451 -4.85 5.56 17.56
N LEU A 452 -4.92 4.42 16.88
CA LEU A 452 -5.78 3.31 17.29
C LEU A 452 -5.31 2.72 18.63
N GLN A 453 -4.01 2.53 18.84
CA GLN A 453 -3.47 2.08 20.13
C GLN A 453 -3.73 3.09 21.26
N GLU A 454 -3.58 4.38 20.98
CA GLU A 454 -3.88 5.45 21.93
C GLU A 454 -5.36 5.43 22.33
N GLY A 455 -6.27 5.34 21.34
CA GLY A 455 -7.70 5.23 21.58
C GLY A 455 -8.09 3.99 22.40
N ILE A 456 -7.46 2.83 22.14
CA ILE A 456 -7.65 1.62 22.95
C ILE A 456 -7.18 1.84 24.39
N ASN A 457 -6.04 2.50 24.60
CA ASN A 457 -5.52 2.78 25.94
C ASN A 457 -6.46 3.71 26.72
N ILE A 458 -6.95 4.78 26.08
CA ILE A 458 -7.92 5.71 26.69
C ILE A 458 -9.20 4.97 27.08
N ARG A 459 -9.74 4.15 26.18
CA ARG A 459 -10.91 3.33 26.46
C ARG A 459 -10.68 2.37 27.63
N ALA A 460 -9.55 1.67 27.66
CA ALA A 460 -9.20 0.76 28.75
C ALA A 460 -9.07 1.49 30.10
N THR A 461 -8.56 2.73 30.12
CA THR A 461 -8.55 3.54 31.35
C THR A 461 -9.96 3.93 31.78
N GLY A 462 -10.84 4.27 30.83
CA GLY A 462 -12.25 4.56 31.12
C GLY A 462 -13.01 3.36 31.67
N GLU A 463 -12.79 2.16 31.11
CA GLU A 463 -13.39 0.90 31.60
C GLU A 463 -12.92 0.58 33.03
N ARG A 464 -11.66 0.84 33.37
CA ARG A 464 -11.15 0.68 34.76
C ARG A 464 -11.85 1.64 35.73
N LEU A 465 -12.04 2.90 35.35
CA LEU A 465 -12.73 3.89 36.20
C LEU A 465 -14.20 3.53 36.42
N VAL A 466 -14.87 2.99 35.39
CA VAL A 466 -16.25 2.48 35.53
C VAL A 466 -16.28 1.30 36.51
N ALA A 467 -15.37 0.32 36.35
CA ALA A 467 -15.29 -0.82 37.26
C ALA A 467 -14.94 -0.43 38.71
N GLU A 468 -14.08 0.57 38.92
CA GLU A 468 -13.78 1.12 40.24
C GLU A 468 -15.00 1.82 40.86
N GLY A 469 -15.71 2.64 40.07
CA GLY A 469 -16.94 3.29 40.51
C GLY A 469 -18.06 2.30 40.83
N GLU A 470 -18.21 1.23 40.04
CA GLU A 470 -19.15 0.14 40.30
C GLU A 470 -18.81 -0.61 41.59
N LYS A 471 -17.53 -0.91 41.86
CA LYS A 471 -17.10 -1.51 43.14
C LYS A 471 -17.41 -0.62 44.34
N ILE A 472 -17.25 0.70 44.20
CA ILE A 472 -17.63 1.66 45.25
C ILE A 472 -19.14 1.60 45.49
N LEU A 473 -19.96 1.60 44.43
CA LEU A 473 -21.42 1.52 44.55
C LEU A 473 -21.92 0.16 45.06
N GLU A 474 -21.26 -0.95 44.71
CA GLU A 474 -21.53 -2.28 45.27
C GLU A 474 -21.22 -2.36 46.76
N SER A 475 -20.17 -1.69 47.22
CA SER A 475 -19.89 -1.58 48.65
C SER A 475 -21.01 -0.85 49.40
N VAL A 476 -21.68 0.10 48.73
CA VAL A 476 -22.81 0.87 49.27
C VAL A 476 -24.14 0.11 49.17
N SER A 477 -24.33 -0.72 48.13
CA SER A 477 -25.57 -1.48 47.91
C SER A 477 -25.84 -2.48 49.03
N ARG A 478 -24.80 -3.04 49.65
CA ARG A 478 -24.88 -3.88 50.86
C ARG A 478 -25.49 -3.17 52.08
N TYR A 479 -25.59 -1.84 52.05
CA TYR A 479 -26.19 -1.02 53.12
C TYR A 479 -27.58 -0.45 52.75
N ARG A 480 -28.13 -0.80 51.57
CA ARG A 480 -29.50 -0.45 51.16
C ARG A 480 -30.46 -1.59 51.50
N GLU A 481 -31.11 -1.54 52.66
CA GLU A 481 -32.19 -2.48 53.01
C GLU A 481 -33.58 -1.85 52.87
N GLY A 482 -34.46 -2.43 52.04
CA GLY A 482 -35.90 -2.13 51.98
C GLY A 482 -36.51 -1.83 50.60
N ARG A 483 -37.86 -1.85 50.52
CA ARG A 483 -38.67 -1.62 49.28
C ARG A 483 -38.52 -0.23 48.65
N LYS A 484 -37.91 0.73 49.36
CA LYS A 484 -37.47 2.02 48.83
C LYS A 484 -35.99 2.13 49.16
N GLN A 485 -35.14 2.21 48.14
CA GLN A 485 -33.68 2.27 48.22
C GLN A 485 -33.17 3.51 48.99
N GLN A 486 -33.41 3.59 50.30
CA GLN A 486 -33.04 4.72 51.16
C GLN A 486 -32.08 4.24 52.26
N LEU A 487 -31.06 5.04 52.56
CA LEU A 487 -30.13 4.79 53.66
C LEU A 487 -30.87 5.02 54.99
N ASN A 488 -31.07 3.96 55.78
CA ASN A 488 -31.84 4.05 57.03
C ASN A 488 -31.04 4.70 58.17
N VAL A 489 -31.55 5.83 58.67
CA VAL A 489 -30.88 6.67 59.68
C VAL A 489 -30.77 5.98 61.05
N ALA A 490 -31.72 5.10 61.38
CA ALA A 490 -31.82 4.46 62.69
C ALA A 490 -30.76 3.37 62.94
N VAL A 491 -30.10 2.84 61.90
CA VAL A 491 -29.20 1.66 62.00
C VAL A 491 -27.71 2.01 61.82
N LEU A 492 -27.39 3.05 61.06
CA LEU A 492 -26.01 3.33 60.61
C LEU A 492 -25.31 4.51 61.30
N GLY A 493 -26.05 5.40 61.99
CA GLY A 493 -25.50 6.60 62.62
C GLY A 493 -25.15 7.73 61.64
N PHE A 494 -25.28 8.99 62.08
CA PHE A 494 -25.20 10.17 61.21
C PHE A 494 -23.87 10.30 60.43
N LYS A 495 -22.72 10.05 61.09
CA LYS A 495 -21.39 10.13 60.47
C LYS A 495 -21.22 9.15 59.32
N LYS A 496 -21.67 7.91 59.49
CA LYS A 496 -21.52 6.85 58.48
C LYS A 496 -22.43 7.06 57.26
N ILE A 497 -23.57 7.71 57.45
CA ILE A 497 -24.47 8.10 56.35
C ILE A 497 -23.87 9.23 55.51
N GLN A 498 -23.18 10.17 56.15
CA GLN A 498 -22.48 11.24 55.44
C GLN A 498 -21.32 10.67 54.59
N GLU A 499 -20.55 9.73 55.14
CA GLU A 499 -19.52 8.98 54.41
C GLU A 499 -20.11 8.17 53.24
N LEU A 500 -21.25 7.47 53.44
CA LEU A 500 -21.90 6.71 52.37
C LEU A 500 -22.48 7.60 51.26
N ARG A 501 -23.03 8.77 51.60
CA ARG A 501 -23.47 9.76 50.59
C ARG A 501 -22.29 10.30 49.78
N GLN A 502 -21.19 10.60 50.45
CA GLN A 502 -19.96 11.04 49.80
C GLN A 502 -19.41 9.93 48.87
N ASN A 503 -19.45 8.67 49.30
CA ASN A 503 -19.03 7.53 48.46
C ASN A 503 -19.95 7.29 47.26
N ILE A 504 -21.27 7.53 47.39
CA ILE A 504 -22.21 7.48 46.26
C ILE A 504 -21.88 8.58 45.26
N GLU A 505 -21.69 9.82 45.72
CA GLU A 505 -21.37 10.96 44.87
C GLU A 505 -20.02 10.76 44.15
N LEU A 506 -19.02 10.26 44.88
CA LEU A 506 -17.73 9.89 44.29
C LEU A 506 -17.85 8.74 43.28
N GLY A 507 -18.61 7.69 43.59
CA GLY A 507 -18.85 6.56 42.68
C GLY A 507 -19.62 6.95 41.41
N GLU A 508 -20.64 7.79 41.52
CA GLU A 508 -21.39 8.31 40.38
C GLU A 508 -20.51 9.26 39.53
N ALA A 509 -19.68 10.08 40.17
CA ALA A 509 -18.74 10.96 39.48
C ALA A 509 -17.64 10.18 38.74
N THR A 510 -17.08 9.12 39.33
CA THR A 510 -16.08 8.27 38.68
C THR A 510 -16.66 7.50 37.51
N ILE A 511 -17.88 6.96 37.63
CA ILE A 511 -18.59 6.32 36.50
C ILE A 511 -18.85 7.33 35.39
N LYS A 512 -19.31 8.54 35.71
CA LYS A 512 -19.59 9.58 34.70
C LYS A 512 -18.31 9.98 33.96
N ARG A 513 -17.19 10.13 34.68
CA ARG A 513 -15.87 10.39 34.10
C ARG A 513 -15.37 9.23 33.25
N GLY A 514 -15.54 7.99 33.71
CA GLY A 514 -15.18 6.78 32.96
C GLY A 514 -15.97 6.65 31.65
N LYS A 515 -17.29 6.92 31.68
CA LYS A 515 -18.15 6.93 30.48
C LYS A 515 -17.74 7.99 29.47
N LEU A 516 -17.35 9.19 29.93
CA LEU A 516 -16.82 10.24 29.04
C LEU A 516 -15.51 9.78 28.38
N GLN A 517 -14.58 9.20 29.13
CA GLN A 517 -13.33 8.68 28.56
C GLN A 517 -13.54 7.51 27.59
N ILE A 518 -14.54 6.66 27.82
CA ILE A 518 -14.90 5.61 26.86
C ILE A 518 -15.44 6.24 25.56
N ALA A 519 -16.27 7.27 25.65
CA ALA A 519 -16.77 7.99 24.47
C ALA A 519 -15.63 8.67 23.69
N ASP A 520 -14.72 9.36 24.40
CA ASP A 520 -13.54 9.99 23.81
C ASP A 520 -12.63 8.93 23.16
N GLY A 521 -12.34 7.83 23.86
CA GLY A 521 -11.56 6.70 23.34
C GLY A 521 -12.19 6.09 22.08
N ASN A 522 -13.52 5.91 22.06
CA ASN A 522 -14.24 5.44 20.88
C ASN A 522 -14.13 6.43 19.70
N SER A 523 -14.15 7.74 19.97
CA SER A 523 -13.96 8.74 18.91
C SER A 523 -12.56 8.70 18.29
N VAL A 524 -11.52 8.49 19.12
CA VAL A 524 -10.12 8.34 18.69
C VAL A 524 -9.91 7.04 17.93
N ILE A 525 -10.50 5.93 18.40
CA ILE A 525 -10.48 4.64 17.68
C ILE A 525 -11.14 4.80 16.30
N LEU A 526 -12.25 5.52 16.22
CA LEU A 526 -12.94 5.76 14.95
C LEU A 526 -12.08 6.59 13.98
N ALA A 527 -11.41 7.63 14.48
CA ALA A 527 -10.45 8.42 13.69
C ALA A 527 -9.27 7.56 13.20
N GLY A 528 -8.67 6.75 14.08
CA GLY A 528 -7.59 5.81 13.70
C GLY A 528 -8.04 4.79 12.66
N ARG A 529 -9.25 4.23 12.82
CA ARG A 529 -9.85 3.31 11.85
C ARG A 529 -10.12 3.96 10.49
N GLN A 530 -10.37 5.26 10.40
CA GLN A 530 -10.59 5.94 9.10
C GLN A 530 -9.31 6.08 8.28
N LEU A 531 -8.15 6.14 8.94
CA LEU A 531 -6.83 6.26 8.29
C LEU A 531 -6.29 4.93 7.77
N LEU A 532 -6.75 3.82 8.37
CA LEU A 532 -6.36 2.48 7.97
C LEU A 532 -7.03 2.06 6.66
N PRO A 533 -6.33 1.29 5.80
CA PRO A 533 -6.89 0.80 4.56
C PRO A 533 -8.05 -0.17 4.84
N LYS A 534 -9.15 0.00 4.11
CA LYS A 534 -10.34 -0.85 4.19
C LYS A 534 -10.66 -1.45 2.83
N ILE A 535 -11.24 -2.65 2.85
CA ILE A 535 -11.82 -3.23 1.64
C ILE A 535 -13.03 -2.37 1.25
N PRO A 536 -13.11 -1.87 0.00
CA PRO A 536 -14.22 -1.04 -0.41
C PRO A 536 -15.49 -1.90 -0.58
N LEU A 537 -16.50 -1.60 0.22
CA LEU A 537 -17.81 -2.27 0.19
C LEU A 537 -18.74 -1.70 -0.90
N THR A 538 -18.21 -1.52 -2.11
CA THR A 538 -19.03 -1.08 -3.26
C THR A 538 -19.84 -2.26 -3.81
N ASP A 539 -21.02 -2.01 -4.36
CA ASP A 539 -21.87 -3.05 -4.97
C ASP A 539 -21.13 -3.87 -6.02
N ARG A 540 -20.24 -3.24 -6.80
CA ARG A 540 -19.39 -3.92 -7.79
C ARG A 540 -18.44 -4.91 -7.15
N MET A 541 -17.82 -4.53 -6.03
CA MET A 541 -16.88 -5.38 -5.30
C MET A 541 -17.61 -6.54 -4.65
N VAL A 542 -18.74 -6.29 -3.96
CA VAL A 542 -19.57 -7.34 -3.35
C VAL A 542 -20.10 -8.32 -4.41
N LYS A 543 -20.54 -7.81 -5.58
CA LYS A 543 -20.97 -8.65 -6.70
C LYS A 543 -19.84 -9.52 -7.24
N ASN A 544 -18.65 -8.95 -7.46
CA ASN A 544 -17.46 -9.69 -7.91
C ASN A 544 -17.09 -10.80 -6.91
N VAL A 545 -17.04 -10.49 -5.61
CA VAL A 545 -16.76 -11.48 -4.56
C VAL A 545 -17.76 -12.63 -4.59
N ARG A 546 -19.06 -12.34 -4.74
CA ARG A 546 -20.11 -13.36 -4.84
C ARG A 546 -20.00 -14.21 -6.11
N GLU A 547 -19.63 -13.61 -7.24
CA GLU A 547 -19.39 -14.32 -8.50
C GLU A 547 -18.17 -15.24 -8.38
N LEU A 548 -17.05 -14.75 -7.86
CA LEU A 548 -15.86 -15.55 -7.57
C LEU A 548 -16.18 -16.69 -6.61
N TYR A 549 -16.95 -16.44 -5.55
CA TYR A 549 -17.39 -17.49 -4.63
C TYR A 549 -18.18 -18.59 -5.33
N ARG A 550 -19.11 -18.26 -6.23
CA ARG A 550 -19.84 -19.26 -7.04
C ARG A 550 -18.90 -20.08 -7.92
N ILE A 551 -17.90 -19.43 -8.54
CA ILE A 551 -16.89 -20.12 -9.35
C ILE A 551 -16.05 -21.07 -8.49
N VAL A 552 -15.68 -20.66 -7.27
CA VAL A 552 -14.98 -21.53 -6.30
C VAL A 552 -15.83 -22.75 -5.97
N LEU A 553 -17.12 -22.57 -5.66
CA LEU A 553 -18.02 -23.68 -5.34
C LEU A 553 -18.13 -24.66 -6.52
N THR A 554 -18.26 -24.15 -7.75
CA THR A 554 -18.26 -25.00 -8.93
C THR A 554 -16.93 -25.72 -9.10
N LYS A 555 -15.80 -25.04 -8.90
CA LYS A 555 -14.47 -25.66 -8.98
C LYS A 555 -14.30 -26.76 -7.94
N ASP A 556 -14.68 -26.52 -6.69
CA ASP A 556 -14.55 -27.52 -5.62
C ASP A 556 -15.45 -28.74 -5.91
N SER A 557 -16.65 -28.51 -6.45
CA SER A 557 -17.51 -29.60 -6.95
C SER A 557 -16.84 -30.37 -8.11
N MET A 558 -16.17 -29.69 -9.04
CA MET A 558 -15.42 -30.32 -10.12
C MET A 558 -14.18 -31.06 -9.64
N ASP A 559 -13.52 -30.55 -8.59
CA ASP A 559 -12.38 -31.19 -7.94
C ASP A 559 -12.80 -32.48 -7.24
N SER A 560 -14.06 -32.55 -6.76
CA SER A 560 -14.66 -33.75 -6.18
C SER A 560 -15.17 -34.77 -7.22
N MET A 561 -15.35 -34.37 -8.48
CA MET A 561 -15.73 -35.28 -9.57
C MET A 561 -14.55 -36.15 -10.04
N SER A 562 -14.85 -37.33 -10.59
CA SER A 562 -13.83 -38.22 -11.16
C SER A 562 -13.15 -37.61 -12.39
N ASP A 563 -11.86 -37.90 -12.57
CA ASP A 563 -11.03 -37.32 -13.65
C ASP A 563 -11.59 -37.56 -15.07
N GLY A 564 -12.33 -38.66 -15.26
CA GLY A 564 -13.00 -38.96 -16.53
C GLY A 564 -14.10 -37.95 -16.87
N ILE A 565 -14.94 -37.58 -15.89
CA ILE A 565 -16.02 -36.61 -16.06
C ILE A 565 -15.44 -35.19 -16.18
N ARG A 566 -14.38 -34.88 -15.41
CA ARG A 566 -13.69 -33.60 -15.50
C ARG A 566 -13.11 -33.35 -16.90
N LYS A 567 -12.47 -34.36 -17.51
CA LYS A 567 -11.95 -34.25 -18.88
C LYS A 567 -13.07 -34.09 -19.92
N LEU A 568 -14.20 -34.76 -19.72
CA LEU A 568 -15.37 -34.66 -20.61
C LEU A 568 -16.04 -33.28 -20.55
N LEU A 569 -16.06 -32.64 -19.37
CA LEU A 569 -16.62 -31.30 -19.18
C LEU A 569 -15.68 -30.15 -19.62
N LEU A 570 -14.36 -30.40 -19.65
CA LEU A 570 -13.33 -29.43 -20.05
C LEU A 570 -12.88 -29.59 -21.50
N GLN A 571 -13.39 -30.58 -22.23
CA GLN A 571 -13.17 -30.74 -23.67
C GLN A 571 -14.00 -29.71 -24.45
N ASP A 572 -13.55 -28.46 -24.40
CA ASP A 572 -13.64 -27.52 -25.52
C ASP A 572 -12.75 -26.31 -25.22
N LYS A 573 -11.74 -26.15 -26.08
CA LYS A 573 -10.64 -25.17 -26.07
C LYS A 573 -9.42 -25.60 -25.25
N ASP A 574 -8.40 -26.03 -25.98
CA ASP A 574 -7.02 -25.92 -25.52
C ASP A 574 -6.82 -24.50 -24.97
N PRO A 575 -6.47 -24.34 -23.68
CA PRO A 575 -6.12 -23.03 -23.17
C PRO A 575 -4.85 -22.58 -23.91
N ASP A 576 -4.91 -21.42 -24.56
CA ASP A 576 -3.75 -20.70 -25.08
C ASP A 576 -2.79 -20.39 -23.92
N THR A 577 -2.00 -21.40 -23.54
CA THR A 577 -0.95 -21.37 -22.51
C THR A 577 0.34 -20.75 -23.04
N SER A 578 0.34 -20.29 -24.29
CA SER A 578 1.44 -19.57 -24.93
C SER A 578 1.74 -18.21 -24.28
N TYR A 579 0.86 -17.70 -23.40
CA TYR A 579 0.97 -16.34 -22.84
C TYR A 579 0.97 -16.23 -21.32
N ILE A 580 0.79 -17.33 -20.57
CA ILE A 580 0.87 -17.32 -19.10
C ILE A 580 2.22 -17.91 -18.71
N ASP A 581 3.17 -17.07 -18.31
CA ASP A 581 4.44 -17.57 -17.78
C ASP A 581 4.15 -18.35 -16.49
N MET A 582 4.25 -19.68 -16.57
CA MET A 582 4.01 -20.59 -15.44
C MET A 582 4.90 -20.26 -14.24
N LYS A 583 6.00 -19.53 -14.46
CA LYS A 583 6.86 -19.00 -13.42
C LYS A 583 6.18 -17.92 -12.58
N ASP A 584 5.44 -16.99 -13.20
CA ASP A 584 4.70 -15.92 -12.49
C ASP A 584 3.53 -16.50 -11.69
N VAL A 585 2.87 -17.55 -12.21
CA VAL A 585 1.80 -18.27 -11.48
C VAL A 585 2.38 -19.07 -10.30
N ALA A 586 3.55 -19.67 -10.47
CA ALA A 586 4.25 -20.37 -9.39
C ALA A 586 4.74 -19.38 -8.31
N GLU A 587 5.23 -18.21 -8.71
CA GLU A 587 5.64 -17.13 -7.81
C GLU A 587 4.44 -16.53 -7.07
N ALA A 588 3.30 -16.33 -7.76
CA ALA A 588 2.05 -15.93 -7.12
C ALA A 588 1.54 -16.99 -6.12
N ARG A 589 1.68 -18.28 -6.44
CA ARG A 589 1.37 -19.38 -5.50
C ARG A 589 2.29 -19.38 -4.28
N ALA A 590 3.60 -19.19 -4.49
CA ALA A 590 4.58 -19.15 -3.42
C ALA A 590 4.35 -17.93 -2.51
N ASN A 591 4.10 -16.76 -3.09
CA ASN A 591 3.80 -15.53 -2.35
C ASN A 591 2.48 -15.64 -1.58
N ALA A 592 1.41 -16.18 -2.19
CA ALA A 592 0.15 -16.41 -1.49
C ALA A 592 0.29 -17.41 -0.33
N ALA A 593 1.10 -18.46 -0.50
CA ALA A 593 1.38 -19.42 0.58
C ALA A 593 2.22 -18.80 1.71
N PHE A 594 3.20 -17.97 1.36
CA PHE A 594 4.03 -17.23 2.32
C PHE A 594 3.20 -16.20 3.10
N ASP A 595 2.38 -15.40 2.41
CA ASP A 595 1.49 -14.41 3.01
C ASP A 595 0.45 -15.06 3.93
N MET A 596 -0.11 -16.22 3.55
CA MET A 596 -0.99 -17.00 4.43
C MET A 596 -0.24 -17.54 5.65
N GLY A 597 1.02 -17.97 5.50
CA GLY A 597 1.87 -18.38 6.61
C GLY A 597 2.13 -17.24 7.60
N GLN A 598 2.44 -16.05 7.09
CA GLN A 598 2.72 -14.85 7.88
C GLN A 598 1.45 -14.32 8.57
N ALA A 599 0.33 -14.25 7.86
CA ALA A 599 -0.96 -13.86 8.43
C ALA A 599 -1.43 -14.82 9.52
N ARG A 600 -1.24 -16.13 9.33
CA ARG A 600 -1.56 -17.15 10.34
C ARG A 600 -0.67 -17.02 11.57
N ALA A 601 0.62 -16.73 11.41
CA ALA A 601 1.55 -16.49 12.52
C ALA A 601 1.17 -15.24 13.33
N GLU A 602 0.78 -14.14 12.66
CA GLU A 602 0.33 -12.91 13.33
C GLU A 602 -0.98 -13.12 14.09
N VAL A 603 -1.97 -13.81 13.50
CA VAL A 603 -3.25 -14.13 14.15
C VAL A 603 -3.06 -15.08 15.33
N VAL A 604 -2.18 -16.07 15.22
CA VAL A 604 -1.83 -16.94 16.34
C VAL A 604 -1.13 -16.15 17.45
N SER A 605 -0.23 -15.23 17.10
CA SER A 605 0.48 -14.39 18.08
C SER A 605 -0.42 -13.39 18.81
N THR A 606 -1.43 -12.85 18.12
CA THR A 606 -2.42 -11.92 18.70
C THR A 606 -3.39 -12.65 19.61
N ASN A 607 -3.92 -13.81 19.18
CA ASN A 607 -4.72 -14.69 20.03
C ASN A 607 -3.95 -15.19 21.26
N LEU A 608 -2.65 -15.49 21.14
CA LEU A 608 -1.77 -15.83 22.28
C LEU A 608 -1.60 -14.65 23.24
N ARG A 609 -1.40 -13.43 22.73
CA ARG A 609 -1.30 -12.21 23.55
C ARG A 609 -2.61 -11.89 24.27
N GLU A 610 -3.75 -12.18 23.66
CA GLU A 610 -5.07 -12.01 24.28
C GLU A 610 -5.33 -13.08 25.35
N ARG A 611 -4.98 -14.34 25.10
CA ARG A 611 -5.09 -15.41 26.11
C ARG A 611 -4.17 -15.19 27.31
N LEU A 612 -2.96 -14.67 27.09
CA LEU A 612 -2.01 -14.33 28.16
C LEU A 612 -2.44 -13.10 29.00
N LYS A 613 -3.42 -12.31 28.54
CA LYS A 613 -4.03 -11.21 29.32
C LYS A 613 -5.22 -11.64 30.17
N VAL A 614 -5.73 -12.86 29.96
CA VAL A 614 -6.92 -13.40 30.66
C VAL A 614 -6.55 -14.42 31.75
N SER A 615 -5.29 -14.84 31.82
CA SER A 615 -4.76 -15.54 33.00
C SER A 615 -4.49 -14.54 34.13
N PRO A 616 -5.03 -14.76 35.35
CA PRO A 616 -4.97 -13.84 36.48
C PRO A 616 -3.55 -13.57 36.99
#